data_AF-A0AAN7BQU5-F1
#
_entry.id   AF-A0AAN7BQU5-F1
#
_cell.length_a   1.000
_cell.length_b   1.000
_cell.length_c   1.000
_cell.angle_alpha   90.00
_cell.angle_beta   90.00
_cell.angle_gamma   90.00
#
_symmetry.space_group_name_H-M   'P 1'
#
loop_
_entity.id
_entity.type
_entity.pdbx_description
1 polymer ?
#
loop_
_entity_poly.entity_id
_entity_poly.type
_entity_poly.pdbx_seq_one_letter_code
_entity_poly.pdbx_strand_id
1 'polypeptide(L)'
;MAMARVVTDLVAGVKDPHTEPSAKLLTEYRTPLNYRYDLNVTNQPFPSFEAKFPEDNVWKGTKYTSLMRWNVNDSLYTINNTFGIEITGYGTLSNATQHFAAEDIVLLYDGYCASTCSLASTFLRHQGKVKSVAMGGRPSHKGKIQGVGGVKGAQVFDFLDIYDRAVHYNNSARNGEERNDLLRFSDLLKRRSISATLNVRDQILPESFGDGIPAQFVNETADFRLYWTEEMVRDIGEVWKAVTKVAFGGEECVAGGIERTVLGIKSEKKAGGEGKRVLEGFEKERSTSDDDDNWLAVYRMRVVD
;
A
#
# COMPACT_ATOMS: atom_id res chain seq x y z
N MET A 1 -24.61 3.68 -8.22
CA MET A 1 -23.92 4.58 -9.17
C MET A 1 -24.41 6.03 -9.12
N ALA A 2 -25.58 6.34 -8.54
CA ALA A 2 -26.11 7.70 -8.34
C ALA A 2 -25.05 8.73 -7.90
N MET A 3 -24.39 8.51 -6.75
CA MET A 3 -23.36 9.44 -6.24
C MET A 3 -22.27 9.77 -7.28
N ALA A 4 -21.81 8.77 -8.05
CA ALA A 4 -20.77 8.98 -9.06
C ALA A 4 -21.26 9.84 -10.23
N ARG A 5 -22.53 9.71 -10.62
CA ARG A 5 -23.13 10.54 -11.68
C ARG A 5 -23.27 11.98 -11.19
N VAL A 6 -23.84 12.20 -10.00
CA VAL A 6 -23.92 13.53 -9.37
C VAL A 6 -22.54 14.20 -9.30
N VAL A 7 -21.53 13.50 -8.77
CA VAL A 7 -20.16 14.05 -8.68
C VAL A 7 -19.61 14.41 -10.06
N THR A 8 -19.80 13.54 -11.05
CA THR A 8 -19.34 13.76 -12.42
C THR A 8 -19.92 15.04 -13.03
N ASP A 9 -21.18 15.34 -12.73
CA ASP A 9 -21.88 16.53 -13.21
C ASP A 9 -21.47 17.79 -12.43
N LEU A 10 -21.33 17.69 -11.11
CA LEU A 10 -20.89 18.80 -10.26
C LEU A 10 -19.53 19.37 -10.70
N VAL A 11 -18.62 18.51 -11.16
CA VAL A 11 -17.28 18.90 -11.59
C VAL A 11 -17.11 18.99 -13.10
N ALA A 12 -18.19 18.90 -13.88
CA ALA A 12 -18.12 18.92 -15.35
C ALA A 12 -17.50 20.22 -15.91
N GLY A 13 -17.63 21.33 -15.17
CA GLY A 13 -17.03 22.62 -15.53
C GLY A 13 -15.55 22.78 -15.18
N VAL A 14 -14.98 21.87 -14.39
CA VAL A 14 -13.57 21.91 -13.99
C VAL A 14 -12.70 21.48 -15.18
N LYS A 15 -12.09 22.45 -15.86
CA LYS A 15 -11.21 22.20 -17.02
C LYS A 15 -9.84 21.67 -16.61
N ASP A 16 -9.27 22.26 -15.56
CA ASP A 16 -7.99 21.87 -14.99
C ASP A 16 -8.07 21.96 -13.46
N PRO A 17 -8.01 20.83 -12.73
CA PRO A 17 -8.09 20.83 -11.28
C PRO A 17 -6.87 21.49 -10.63
N HIS A 18 -5.74 21.69 -11.31
CA HIS A 18 -4.58 22.38 -10.73
C HIS A 18 -4.77 23.90 -10.64
N THR A 19 -5.75 24.44 -11.38
CA THR A 19 -6.04 25.88 -11.43
C THR A 19 -7.41 26.25 -10.88
N GLU A 20 -8.19 25.26 -10.42
CA GLU A 20 -9.54 25.47 -9.91
C GLU A 20 -9.51 26.15 -8.53
N PRO A 21 -10.06 27.37 -8.39
CA PRO A 21 -10.03 28.11 -7.12
C PRO A 21 -11.03 27.59 -6.07
N SER A 22 -12.07 26.85 -6.49
CA SER A 22 -13.08 26.34 -5.58
C SER A 22 -12.61 25.09 -4.85
N ALA A 23 -12.24 25.24 -3.57
CA ALA A 23 -11.91 24.11 -2.69
C ALA A 23 -13.01 23.04 -2.64
N LYS A 24 -14.28 23.45 -2.78
CA LYS A 24 -15.42 22.52 -2.86
C LYS A 24 -15.34 21.67 -4.13
N LEU A 25 -15.17 22.31 -5.30
CA LEU A 25 -15.08 21.58 -6.57
C LEU A 25 -13.84 20.68 -6.61
N LEU A 26 -12.70 21.13 -6.07
CA LEU A 26 -11.50 20.30 -5.90
C LEU A 26 -11.73 19.07 -5.02
N THR A 27 -12.53 19.21 -3.96
CA THR A 27 -12.86 18.09 -3.08
C THR A 27 -13.72 17.06 -3.80
N GLU A 28 -14.70 17.51 -4.59
CA GLU A 28 -15.52 16.63 -5.43
C GLU A 28 -14.76 16.06 -6.63
N TYR A 29 -13.74 16.76 -7.12
CA TYR A 29 -12.93 16.28 -8.23
C TYR A 29 -12.05 15.10 -7.78
N ARG A 30 -11.51 15.15 -6.57
CA ARG A 30 -10.51 14.21 -6.03
C ARG A 30 -11.09 12.97 -5.33
N THR A 31 -12.27 12.54 -5.72
CA THR A 31 -12.91 11.32 -5.20
C THR A 31 -12.96 10.22 -6.25
N PRO A 32 -12.85 8.93 -5.87
CA PRO A 32 -13.05 7.82 -6.80
C PRO A 32 -14.44 7.80 -7.46
N LEU A 33 -15.39 8.59 -6.97
CA LEU A 33 -16.69 8.79 -7.60
C LEU A 33 -16.62 9.60 -8.91
N ASN A 34 -15.56 10.37 -9.14
CA ASN A 34 -15.30 11.09 -10.39
C ASN A 34 -14.51 10.19 -11.34
N TYR A 35 -14.99 10.02 -12.59
CA TYR A 35 -14.28 9.16 -13.54
C TYR A 35 -12.94 9.73 -14.01
N ARG A 36 -12.77 11.05 -13.92
CA ARG A 36 -11.56 11.76 -14.38
C ARG A 36 -10.38 11.65 -13.41
N TYR A 37 -10.61 11.18 -12.19
CA TYR A 37 -9.63 11.23 -11.11
C TYR A 37 -8.65 10.04 -11.08
N ASP A 38 -9.14 8.84 -11.38
CA ASP A 38 -8.31 7.63 -11.40
C ASP A 38 -7.82 7.32 -12.82
N LEU A 39 -6.76 6.51 -12.91
CA LEU A 39 -6.26 5.96 -14.17
C LEU A 39 -6.85 4.57 -14.42
N ASN A 40 -6.89 4.16 -15.68
CA ASN A 40 -7.19 2.80 -16.09
C ASN A 40 -5.95 1.88 -15.98
N VAL A 41 -6.10 0.60 -16.34
CA VAL A 41 -5.01 -0.40 -16.28
C VAL A 41 -3.85 -0.14 -17.26
N THR A 42 -4.01 0.77 -18.23
CA THR A 42 -2.93 1.23 -19.12
C THR A 42 -2.29 2.54 -18.64
N ASN A 43 -2.56 2.96 -17.41
CA ASN A 43 -2.11 4.22 -16.81
C ASN A 43 -2.56 5.47 -17.59
N GLN A 44 -3.73 5.39 -18.25
CA GLN A 44 -4.35 6.53 -18.94
C GLN A 44 -5.61 6.98 -18.19
N PRO A 45 -6.00 8.26 -18.28
CA PRO A 45 -7.29 8.71 -17.76
C PRO A 45 -8.44 7.91 -18.39
N PHE A 46 -9.51 7.68 -17.63
CA PHE A 46 -10.72 7.09 -18.21
C PHE A 46 -11.36 8.05 -19.24
N PRO A 47 -11.71 7.58 -20.44
CA PRO A 47 -12.23 8.45 -21.49
C PRO A 47 -13.67 8.92 -21.23
N SER A 48 -14.44 8.19 -20.42
CA SER A 48 -15.84 8.49 -20.11
C SER A 48 -16.27 7.92 -18.75
N PHE A 49 -17.46 8.35 -18.30
CA PHE A 49 -18.10 7.78 -17.12
C PHE A 49 -18.32 6.27 -17.28
N GLU A 50 -18.85 5.85 -18.42
CA GLU A 50 -19.16 4.44 -18.73
C GLU A 50 -17.90 3.59 -18.79
N ALA A 51 -16.76 4.15 -19.17
CA ALA A 51 -15.49 3.42 -19.16
C ALA A 51 -15.01 3.06 -17.75
N LYS A 52 -15.30 3.89 -16.74
CA LYS A 52 -14.97 3.61 -15.33
C LYS A 52 -16.09 2.89 -14.58
N PHE A 53 -17.35 3.23 -14.89
CA PHE A 53 -18.55 2.69 -14.26
C PHE A 53 -19.42 1.96 -15.29
N PRO A 54 -18.90 0.89 -15.93
CA PRO A 54 -19.64 0.14 -16.94
C PRO A 54 -20.87 -0.55 -16.32
N GLU A 55 -21.94 -0.68 -17.09
CA GLU A 55 -23.19 -1.28 -16.60
C GLU A 55 -23.15 -2.81 -16.56
N ASP A 56 -22.31 -3.41 -17.40
CA ASP A 56 -22.15 -4.84 -17.65
C ASP A 56 -21.04 -5.49 -16.81
N ASN A 57 -20.22 -4.71 -16.11
CA ASN A 57 -19.24 -5.25 -15.15
C ASN A 57 -19.93 -5.66 -13.85
N VAL A 58 -20.61 -6.80 -13.91
CA VAL A 58 -21.41 -7.35 -12.83
C VAL A 58 -20.78 -8.63 -12.31
N TRP A 59 -20.49 -8.66 -11.02
CA TRP A 59 -20.05 -9.87 -10.33
C TRP A 59 -21.07 -10.25 -9.25
N LYS A 60 -21.62 -11.47 -9.36
CA LYS A 60 -22.67 -12.00 -8.46
C LYS A 60 -23.85 -11.03 -8.23
N GLY A 61 -24.27 -10.32 -9.27
CA GLY A 61 -25.38 -9.37 -9.22
C GLY A 61 -25.01 -7.97 -8.69
N THR A 62 -23.76 -7.75 -8.30
CA THR A 62 -23.24 -6.44 -7.88
C THR A 62 -22.48 -5.79 -9.03
N LYS A 63 -22.79 -4.52 -9.32
CA LYS A 63 -22.06 -3.71 -10.30
C LYS A 63 -20.76 -3.20 -9.70
N TYR A 64 -19.65 -3.45 -10.38
CA TYR A 64 -18.32 -2.96 -10.02
C TYR A 64 -17.80 -1.94 -11.02
N THR A 65 -16.89 -1.08 -10.57
CA THR A 65 -16.12 -0.23 -11.47
C THR A 65 -15.18 -1.07 -12.31
N SER A 66 -14.74 -0.55 -13.46
CA SER A 66 -13.53 -1.04 -14.11
C SER A 66 -12.33 -0.99 -13.15
N LEU A 67 -11.33 -1.84 -13.37
CA LEU A 67 -10.07 -1.78 -12.64
C LEU A 67 -9.44 -0.40 -12.79
N MET A 68 -9.05 0.20 -11.66
CA MET A 68 -8.55 1.56 -11.58
C MET A 68 -7.25 1.64 -10.78
N ARG A 69 -6.40 2.60 -11.13
CA ARG A 69 -5.10 2.87 -10.51
C ARG A 69 -5.04 4.30 -9.99
N TRP A 70 -4.34 4.52 -8.89
CA TRP A 70 -4.06 5.87 -8.42
C TRP A 70 -3.11 6.58 -9.40
N ASN A 71 -3.37 7.86 -9.64
CA ASN A 71 -2.45 8.72 -10.36
C ASN A 71 -1.39 9.27 -9.39
N VAL A 72 -0.35 8.46 -9.13
CA VAL A 72 0.76 8.85 -8.25
C VAL A 72 1.65 9.98 -8.81
N ASN A 73 1.44 10.36 -10.08
CA ASN A 73 2.11 11.52 -10.67
C ASN A 73 1.31 12.83 -10.48
N ASP A 74 0.07 12.76 -10.00
CA ASP A 74 -0.76 13.94 -9.77
C ASP A 74 -0.36 14.63 -8.46
N SER A 75 0.14 15.86 -8.55
CA SER A 75 0.53 16.65 -7.38
C SER A 75 -0.63 16.99 -6.46
N LEU A 76 -1.88 17.03 -6.95
CA LEU A 76 -3.07 17.22 -6.10
C LEU A 76 -3.36 16.03 -5.20
N TYR A 77 -2.78 14.88 -5.54
CA TYR A 77 -2.86 13.64 -4.76
C TYR A 77 -1.63 13.45 -3.87
N THR A 78 -0.42 13.66 -4.42
CA THR A 78 0.84 13.33 -3.72
C THR A 78 1.46 14.49 -2.96
N ILE A 79 1.26 15.74 -3.38
CA ILE A 79 1.88 16.92 -2.76
C ILE A 79 0.76 17.82 -2.23
N ASN A 80 0.36 17.58 -0.98
CA ASN A 80 -0.59 18.44 -0.28
C ASN A 80 0.04 18.99 1.01
N ASN A 81 -0.19 20.27 1.29
CA ASN A 81 0.35 21.02 2.43
C ASN A 81 0.09 20.39 3.82
N THR A 82 -0.81 19.41 3.93
CA THR A 82 -1.14 18.77 5.20
C THR A 82 -0.49 17.39 5.40
N PHE A 83 -0.39 16.56 4.34
CA PHE A 83 0.02 15.15 4.47
C PHE A 83 0.69 14.58 3.20
N GLY A 84 1.13 15.43 2.26
CA GLY A 84 1.72 14.99 1.00
C GLY A 84 3.07 14.27 1.17
N ILE A 85 3.28 13.23 0.38
CA ILE A 85 4.58 12.58 0.17
C ILE A 85 4.84 12.61 -1.34
N GLU A 86 5.90 13.30 -1.75
CA GLU A 86 6.37 13.18 -3.12
C GLU A 86 7.03 11.81 -3.33
N ILE A 87 6.55 11.07 -4.31
CA ILE A 87 6.96 9.68 -4.53
C ILE A 87 8.19 9.68 -5.44
N THR A 88 9.26 9.01 -5.00
CA THR A 88 10.46 8.75 -5.81
C THR A 88 10.08 8.22 -7.20
N GLY A 89 10.66 8.79 -8.26
CA GLY A 89 10.35 8.43 -9.65
C GLY A 89 9.21 9.25 -10.27
N TYR A 90 8.59 10.17 -9.52
CA TYR A 90 7.54 11.07 -10.01
C TYR A 90 7.86 12.53 -9.70
N GLY A 91 7.21 13.46 -10.42
CA GLY A 91 7.35 14.90 -10.17
C GLY A 91 8.81 15.39 -10.19
N THR A 92 9.19 16.13 -9.15
CA THR A 92 10.55 16.64 -8.96
C THR A 92 11.55 15.56 -8.58
N LEU A 93 11.07 14.40 -8.08
CA LEU A 93 11.88 13.21 -7.78
C LEU A 93 11.94 12.21 -8.95
N SER A 94 11.54 12.62 -10.16
CA SER A 94 11.56 11.75 -11.36
C SER A 94 12.94 11.18 -11.69
N ASN A 95 14.01 11.92 -11.37
CA ASN A 95 15.40 11.49 -11.60
C ASN A 95 16.10 11.01 -10.31
N ALA A 96 15.35 10.67 -9.26
CA ALA A 96 15.92 10.18 -8.02
C ALA A 96 16.57 8.81 -8.20
N THR A 97 17.74 8.62 -7.58
CA THR A 97 18.50 7.36 -7.64
C THR A 97 17.90 6.32 -6.71
N GLN A 98 17.70 5.10 -7.21
CA GLN A 98 17.40 3.95 -6.35
C GLN A 98 18.68 3.50 -5.63
N HIS A 99 18.69 3.61 -4.30
CA HIS A 99 19.88 3.33 -3.50
C HIS A 99 20.11 1.85 -3.17
N PHE A 100 19.04 1.04 -3.16
CA PHE A 100 19.11 -0.38 -2.80
C PHE A 100 18.50 -1.23 -3.91
N ALA A 101 19.17 -2.32 -4.27
CA ALA A 101 18.58 -3.32 -5.15
C ALA A 101 17.48 -4.10 -4.39
N ALA A 102 16.56 -4.73 -5.12
CA ALA A 102 15.45 -5.46 -4.51
C ALA A 102 15.93 -6.60 -3.60
N GLU A 103 17.01 -7.25 -4.01
CA GLU A 103 17.72 -8.32 -3.30
C GLU A 103 18.43 -7.87 -2.02
N ASP A 104 18.65 -6.56 -1.85
CA ASP A 104 19.23 -5.95 -0.64
C ASP A 104 18.16 -5.53 0.38
N ILE A 105 16.88 -5.73 0.05
CA ILE A 105 15.74 -5.40 0.90
C ILE A 105 15.02 -6.69 1.31
N VAL A 106 14.59 -6.78 2.57
CA VAL A 106 13.71 -7.85 3.05
C VAL A 106 12.48 -7.28 3.73
N LEU A 107 11.31 -7.81 3.40
CA LEU A 107 10.04 -7.47 4.04
C LEU A 107 9.70 -8.49 5.12
N LEU A 108 9.78 -8.07 6.38
CA LEU A 108 9.42 -8.87 7.55
C LEU A 108 7.94 -8.72 7.89
N TYR A 109 7.23 -9.84 8.02
CA TYR A 109 5.89 -9.92 8.57
C TYR A 109 5.90 -10.57 9.95
N ASP A 110 5.37 -9.87 10.94
CA ASP A 110 5.16 -10.35 12.31
C ASP A 110 3.86 -11.17 12.46
N GLY A 111 3.01 -11.17 11.44
CA GLY A 111 1.74 -11.88 11.37
C GLY A 111 0.49 -11.01 11.57
N TYR A 112 0.61 -9.69 11.79
CA TYR A 112 -0.57 -8.83 12.03
C TYR A 112 -0.96 -7.93 10.85
N CYS A 113 -0.03 -7.55 9.97
CA CYS A 113 -0.26 -6.50 8.96
C CYS A 113 -1.70 -6.46 8.40
N ALA A 114 -2.35 -5.31 8.58
CA ALA A 114 -3.70 -4.98 8.14
C ALA A 114 -3.75 -3.51 7.69
N SER A 115 -4.68 -3.15 6.80
CA SER A 115 -4.81 -1.78 6.28
C SER A 115 -3.65 -1.42 5.34
N THR A 116 -3.19 -0.16 5.32
CA THR A 116 -2.23 0.40 4.36
C THR A 116 -0.92 -0.39 4.24
N CYS A 117 -0.46 -1.09 5.28
CA CYS A 117 0.74 -1.93 5.19
C CYS A 117 0.58 -3.04 4.14
N SER A 118 -0.65 -3.51 3.87
CA SER A 118 -0.92 -4.52 2.83
C SER A 118 -0.62 -3.99 1.42
N LEU A 119 -0.93 -2.71 1.16
CA LEU A 119 -0.61 -2.04 -0.10
C LEU A 119 0.90 -1.85 -0.25
N ALA A 120 1.57 -1.35 0.80
CA ALA A 120 3.04 -1.20 0.80
C ALA A 120 3.73 -2.54 0.56
N SER A 121 3.29 -3.58 1.27
CA SER A 121 3.70 -4.97 1.08
C SER A 121 3.52 -5.42 -0.37
N THR A 122 2.38 -5.10 -0.96
CA THR A 122 2.07 -5.48 -2.35
C THR A 122 3.00 -4.78 -3.33
N PHE A 123 3.21 -3.47 -3.17
CA PHE A 123 4.13 -2.73 -4.03
C PHE A 123 5.56 -3.26 -3.94
N LEU A 124 6.09 -3.46 -2.72
CA LEU A 124 7.44 -3.97 -2.53
C LEU A 124 7.62 -5.37 -3.14
N ARG A 125 6.66 -6.27 -2.94
CA ARG A 125 6.78 -7.65 -3.42
C ARG A 125 6.48 -7.81 -4.90
N HIS A 126 5.37 -7.23 -5.38
CA HIS A 126 4.90 -7.45 -6.75
C HIS A 126 5.59 -6.55 -7.75
N GLN A 127 5.81 -5.27 -7.41
CA GLN A 127 6.49 -4.31 -8.30
C GLN A 127 7.99 -4.30 -8.01
N GLY A 128 8.38 -4.12 -6.75
CA GLY A 128 9.77 -4.04 -6.33
C GLY A 128 10.51 -5.39 -6.28
N LYS A 129 9.81 -6.52 -6.42
CA LYS A 129 10.37 -7.89 -6.35
C LYS A 129 11.11 -8.20 -5.04
N VAL A 130 10.83 -7.44 -3.99
CA VAL A 130 11.41 -7.62 -2.64
C VAL A 130 10.93 -8.95 -2.05
N LYS A 131 11.88 -9.68 -1.47
CA LYS A 131 11.62 -10.96 -0.80
C LYS A 131 11.11 -10.73 0.61
N SER A 132 10.30 -11.68 1.08
CA SER A 132 9.61 -11.54 2.35
C SER A 132 9.73 -12.74 3.28
N VAL A 133 9.76 -12.46 4.59
CA VAL A 133 9.84 -13.46 5.65
C VAL A 133 8.62 -13.30 6.55
N ALA A 134 7.89 -14.39 6.81
CA ALA A 134 6.78 -14.39 7.76
C ALA A 134 7.13 -15.17 9.03
N MET A 135 6.85 -14.56 10.19
CA MET A 135 7.06 -15.17 11.49
C MET A 135 5.82 -15.95 11.96
N GLY A 136 6.03 -17.10 12.58
CA GLY A 136 5.01 -17.85 13.31
C GLY A 136 4.27 -18.92 12.49
N GLY A 137 2.94 -18.89 12.57
CA GLY A 137 2.07 -19.96 12.09
C GLY A 137 2.02 -21.19 13.01
N ARG A 138 1.09 -22.11 12.74
CA ARG A 138 0.90 -23.31 13.57
C ARG A 138 2.09 -24.28 13.44
N PRO A 139 2.62 -24.86 14.54
CA PRO A 139 3.75 -25.81 14.49
C PRO A 139 3.51 -27.08 13.65
N SER A 140 2.23 -27.48 13.53
CA SER A 140 1.81 -28.62 12.71
C SER A 140 1.85 -28.33 11.20
N HIS A 141 1.74 -27.06 10.79
CA HIS A 141 1.91 -26.66 9.40
C HIS A 141 3.40 -26.58 9.09
N LYS A 142 3.88 -27.26 8.06
CA LYS A 142 5.30 -27.22 7.64
C LYS A 142 5.57 -26.35 6.41
N GLY A 143 4.53 -25.80 5.78
CA GLY A 143 4.66 -24.98 4.58
C GLY A 143 4.90 -23.49 4.89
N LYS A 144 5.04 -22.70 3.82
CA LYS A 144 5.00 -21.23 3.86
C LYS A 144 3.65 -20.76 4.41
N ILE A 145 3.63 -19.55 4.94
CA ILE A 145 2.41 -18.91 5.48
C ILE A 145 2.21 -17.55 4.82
N GLN A 146 0.98 -17.05 4.89
CA GLN A 146 0.66 -15.71 4.43
C GLN A 146 1.44 -14.66 5.23
N GLY A 147 1.93 -13.62 4.53
CA GLY A 147 2.58 -12.48 5.18
C GLY A 147 1.57 -11.54 5.85
N VAL A 148 0.65 -11.00 5.05
CA VAL A 148 -0.41 -10.09 5.53
C VAL A 148 -1.48 -10.88 6.28
N GLY A 149 -1.48 -10.83 7.61
CA GLY A 149 -2.39 -11.61 8.45
C GLY A 149 -3.78 -11.01 8.63
N GLY A 150 -3.93 -9.70 8.42
CA GLY A 150 -5.19 -8.99 8.59
C GLY A 150 -5.91 -8.68 7.27
N VAL A 151 -6.32 -7.42 7.13
CA VAL A 151 -7.18 -6.96 6.01
C VAL A 151 -6.34 -6.38 4.87
N LYS A 152 -6.61 -6.83 3.64
CA LYS A 152 -6.00 -6.40 2.36
C LYS A 152 -6.95 -5.49 1.56
N GLY A 153 -7.53 -4.50 2.24
CA GLY A 153 -8.38 -3.48 1.63
C GLY A 153 -7.55 -2.28 1.18
N ALA A 154 -7.95 -1.62 0.09
CA ALA A 154 -7.22 -0.48 -0.45
C ALA A 154 -7.76 0.87 0.05
N GLN A 155 -9.05 0.95 0.35
CA GLN A 155 -9.68 2.19 0.83
C GLN A 155 -10.96 1.87 1.58
N VAL A 156 -11.11 2.49 2.75
CA VAL A 156 -12.34 2.42 3.53
C VAL A 156 -13.08 3.76 3.51
N PHE A 157 -14.40 3.71 3.60
CA PHE A 157 -15.21 4.85 4.02
C PHE A 157 -15.93 4.51 5.31
N ASP A 158 -16.05 5.49 6.19
CA ASP A 158 -16.95 5.40 7.33
C ASP A 158 -18.40 5.32 6.85
N PHE A 159 -19.21 4.52 7.53
CA PHE A 159 -20.63 4.41 7.21
C PHE A 159 -21.35 5.77 7.34
N LEU A 160 -20.88 6.61 8.27
CA LEU A 160 -21.37 7.97 8.46
C LEU A 160 -21.07 8.84 7.24
N ASP A 161 -19.84 8.80 6.74
CA ASP A 161 -19.42 9.53 5.55
C ASP A 161 -20.24 9.12 4.32
N ILE A 162 -20.54 7.82 4.18
CA ILE A 162 -21.38 7.32 3.08
C ILE A 162 -22.80 7.93 3.18
N TYR A 163 -23.40 7.93 4.38
CA TYR A 163 -24.72 8.52 4.60
C TYR A 163 -24.73 10.03 4.37
N ASP A 164 -23.78 10.76 4.95
CA ASP A 164 -23.71 12.22 4.84
C ASP A 164 -23.45 12.64 3.37
N ARG A 165 -22.64 11.87 2.62
CA ARG A 165 -22.49 12.05 1.17
C ARG A 165 -23.80 11.79 0.42
N ALA A 166 -24.56 10.76 0.78
CA ALA A 166 -25.84 10.46 0.14
C ALA A 166 -26.83 11.63 0.29
N VAL A 167 -26.94 12.16 1.52
CA VAL A 167 -27.76 13.33 1.83
C VAL A 167 -27.24 14.57 1.08
N HIS A 168 -25.93 14.78 1.07
CA HIS A 168 -25.31 15.90 0.36
C HIS A 168 -25.63 15.89 -1.14
N TYR A 169 -25.37 14.76 -1.81
CA TYR A 169 -25.57 14.61 -3.26
C TYR A 169 -27.04 14.58 -3.67
N ASN A 170 -27.96 14.28 -2.75
CA ASN A 170 -29.40 14.26 -3.03
C ASN A 170 -29.93 15.63 -3.52
N ASN A 171 -29.34 16.73 -3.04
CA ASN A 171 -29.68 18.09 -3.47
C ASN A 171 -29.29 18.37 -4.93
N SER A 172 -28.41 17.55 -5.50
CA SER A 172 -27.90 17.69 -6.87
C SER A 172 -28.26 16.49 -7.75
N ALA A 173 -29.20 15.64 -7.30
CA ALA A 173 -29.73 14.53 -8.09
C ALA A 173 -30.44 15.05 -9.35
N ARG A 174 -30.21 14.40 -10.49
CA ARG A 174 -30.74 14.85 -11.79
C ARG A 174 -32.21 14.53 -12.01
N ASN A 175 -32.68 13.46 -11.40
CA ASN A 175 -34.03 12.95 -11.61
C ASN A 175 -34.57 12.25 -10.34
N GLY A 176 -35.84 11.87 -10.38
CA GLY A 176 -36.52 11.22 -9.26
C GLY A 176 -35.95 9.85 -8.90
N GLU A 177 -35.45 9.09 -9.88
CA GLU A 177 -34.83 7.78 -9.65
C GLU A 177 -33.54 7.90 -8.85
N GLU A 178 -32.64 8.80 -9.28
CA GLU A 178 -31.38 9.09 -8.60
C GLU A 178 -31.59 9.62 -7.18
N ARG A 179 -32.59 10.49 -7.00
CA ARG A 179 -33.03 10.97 -5.70
C ARG A 179 -33.52 9.82 -4.82
N ASN A 180 -34.38 8.96 -5.34
CA ASN A 180 -34.86 7.79 -4.60
C ASN A 180 -33.71 6.86 -4.22
N ASP A 181 -32.75 6.66 -5.12
CA ASP A 181 -31.55 5.85 -4.88
C ASP A 181 -30.72 6.36 -3.70
N LEU A 182 -30.49 7.68 -3.63
CA LEU A 182 -29.73 8.33 -2.57
C LEU A 182 -30.51 8.38 -1.24
N LEU A 183 -31.84 8.51 -1.29
CA LEU A 183 -32.71 8.51 -0.11
C LEU A 183 -32.91 7.12 0.53
N ARG A 184 -32.44 6.04 -0.11
CA ARG A 184 -32.42 4.70 0.51
C ARG A 184 -31.44 4.60 1.68
N PHE A 185 -30.42 5.46 1.70
CA PHE A 185 -29.46 5.48 2.80
C PHE A 185 -30.13 6.06 4.05
N SER A 186 -29.97 5.38 5.18
CA SER A 186 -30.56 5.78 6.46
C SER A 186 -29.50 5.99 7.53
N ASP A 187 -29.82 6.82 8.52
CA ASP A 187 -28.99 7.05 9.69
C ASP A 187 -29.07 5.90 10.73
N LEU A 188 -29.67 4.76 10.39
CA LEU A 188 -29.81 3.63 11.30
C LEU A 188 -28.46 3.12 11.80
N LEU A 189 -27.48 3.01 10.89
CA LEU A 189 -26.13 2.54 11.22
C LEU A 189 -25.39 3.57 12.08
N LYS A 190 -25.61 4.87 11.84
CA LYS A 190 -25.15 5.95 12.70
C LYS A 190 -25.67 5.83 14.13
N ARG A 191 -26.95 5.46 14.28
CA ARG A 191 -27.60 5.32 15.59
C ARG A 191 -27.28 4.01 16.31
N ARG A 192 -26.73 2.99 15.62
CA ARG A 192 -26.55 1.63 16.16
C ARG A 192 -25.11 1.14 16.25
N SER A 193 -24.14 1.92 15.76
CA SER A 193 -22.74 1.54 15.74
C SER A 193 -21.88 2.61 16.40
N ILE A 194 -20.90 2.17 17.22
CA ILE A 194 -19.86 3.05 17.78
C ILE A 194 -18.71 3.29 16.79
N SER A 195 -18.49 2.36 15.87
CA SER A 195 -17.52 2.45 14.77
C SER A 195 -17.88 1.42 13.71
N ALA A 196 -17.96 1.84 12.45
CA ALA A 196 -18.25 0.97 11.31
C ALA A 196 -17.69 1.56 10.01
N THR A 197 -16.84 0.79 9.34
CA THR A 197 -16.20 1.14 8.07
C THR A 197 -16.49 0.10 7.00
N LEU A 198 -16.59 0.55 5.75
CA LEU A 198 -16.76 -0.31 4.58
C LEU A 198 -15.51 -0.23 3.73
N ASN A 199 -14.96 -1.37 3.29
CA ASN A 199 -13.97 -1.36 2.21
C ASN A 199 -14.67 -0.97 0.90
N VAL A 200 -14.38 0.23 0.41
CA VAL A 200 -15.00 0.79 -0.82
C VAL A 200 -14.10 0.65 -2.04
N ARG A 201 -12.83 0.29 -1.84
CA ARG A 201 -11.89 -0.03 -2.92
C ARG A 201 -11.20 -1.33 -2.58
N ASP A 202 -11.50 -2.36 -3.36
CA ASP A 202 -10.79 -3.63 -3.28
C ASP A 202 -9.40 -3.49 -3.90
N GLN A 203 -8.41 -4.08 -3.24
CA GLN A 203 -7.13 -4.34 -3.89
C GLN A 203 -7.29 -5.56 -4.78
N ILE A 204 -6.99 -5.46 -6.07
CA ILE A 204 -6.97 -6.59 -7.00
C ILE A 204 -5.52 -6.87 -7.39
N LEU A 205 -5.08 -8.11 -7.20
CA LEU A 205 -3.74 -8.55 -7.61
C LEU A 205 -3.68 -8.76 -9.14
N PRO A 206 -2.51 -8.62 -9.78
CA PRO A 206 -2.37 -8.82 -11.22
C PRO A 206 -2.94 -10.16 -11.72
N GLU A 207 -2.76 -11.23 -10.95
CA GLU A 207 -3.24 -12.57 -11.26
C GLU A 207 -4.78 -12.68 -11.22
N SER A 208 -5.43 -11.77 -10.49
CA SER A 208 -6.89 -11.70 -10.32
C SER A 208 -7.55 -10.61 -11.17
N PHE A 209 -6.84 -10.02 -12.14
CA PHE A 209 -7.45 -9.04 -13.06
C PHE A 209 -8.56 -9.66 -13.92
N GLY A 210 -8.48 -10.96 -14.22
CA GLY A 210 -9.47 -11.65 -15.04
C GLY A 210 -10.75 -12.06 -14.29
N ASP A 211 -10.63 -12.47 -13.03
CA ASP A 211 -11.76 -12.95 -12.22
C ASP A 211 -12.29 -11.89 -11.23
N GLY A 212 -11.53 -10.81 -11.01
CA GLY A 212 -11.88 -9.72 -10.13
C GLY A 212 -11.85 -10.08 -8.64
N ILE A 213 -11.25 -11.21 -8.25
CA ILE A 213 -11.22 -11.63 -6.85
C ILE A 213 -10.38 -10.62 -6.03
N PRO A 214 -10.96 -10.01 -4.98
CA PRO A 214 -10.19 -9.13 -4.10
C PRO A 214 -9.05 -9.86 -3.38
N ALA A 215 -7.91 -9.20 -3.24
CA ALA A 215 -6.72 -9.70 -2.55
C ALA A 215 -7.03 -10.21 -1.13
N GLN A 216 -8.05 -9.64 -0.48
CA GLN A 216 -8.59 -10.10 0.80
C GLN A 216 -8.92 -11.59 0.85
N PHE A 217 -9.30 -12.18 -0.28
CA PHE A 217 -9.67 -13.59 -0.40
C PHE A 217 -8.59 -14.43 -1.07
N VAL A 218 -7.45 -13.83 -1.43
CA VAL A 218 -6.31 -14.52 -2.04
C VAL A 218 -5.26 -14.81 -0.97
N ASN A 219 -4.82 -16.07 -0.89
CA ASN A 219 -3.70 -16.46 -0.03
C ASN A 219 -2.36 -16.10 -0.70
N GLU A 220 -1.63 -15.15 -0.11
CA GLU A 220 -0.32 -14.72 -0.61
C GLU A 220 0.78 -15.08 0.39
N THR A 221 1.39 -16.25 0.19
CA THR A 221 2.47 -16.71 1.07
C THR A 221 3.73 -15.85 0.94
N ALA A 222 4.42 -15.62 2.06
CA ALA A 222 5.77 -15.07 2.08
C ALA A 222 6.78 -16.04 1.46
N ASP A 223 7.96 -15.55 1.11
CA ASP A 223 9.03 -16.35 0.49
C ASP A 223 9.68 -17.29 1.51
N PHE A 224 9.81 -16.84 2.76
CA PHE A 224 10.32 -17.61 3.89
C PHE A 224 9.33 -17.66 5.05
N ARG A 225 9.53 -18.68 5.90
CA ARG A 225 8.89 -18.77 7.21
C ARG A 225 9.90 -19.08 8.30
N LEU A 226 9.76 -18.39 9.43
CA LEU A 226 10.48 -18.64 10.68
C LEU A 226 9.50 -18.88 11.83
N TYR A 227 9.93 -19.60 12.87
CA TYR A 227 9.19 -19.67 14.13
C TYR A 227 9.64 -18.57 15.08
N TRP A 228 8.75 -18.18 15.98
CA TRP A 228 9.09 -17.38 17.14
C TRP A 228 9.91 -18.21 18.13
N THR A 229 10.95 -17.60 18.71
CA THR A 229 11.64 -18.11 19.90
C THR A 229 11.30 -17.22 21.11
N GLU A 230 11.66 -17.66 22.31
CA GLU A 230 11.42 -16.85 23.52
C GLU A 230 12.17 -15.51 23.46
N GLU A 231 13.43 -15.54 23.02
CA GLU A 231 14.28 -14.36 22.91
C GLU A 231 13.70 -13.35 21.93
N MET A 232 13.21 -13.81 20.78
CA MET A 232 12.56 -12.97 19.77
C MET A 232 11.29 -12.27 20.26
N VAL A 233 10.52 -12.93 21.14
CA VAL A 233 9.31 -12.32 21.73
C VAL A 233 9.68 -11.20 22.69
N ARG A 234 10.86 -11.28 23.32
CA ARG A 234 11.36 -10.29 24.28
C ARG A 234 12.18 -9.18 23.61
N ASP A 235 12.78 -9.46 22.47
CA ASP A 235 13.70 -8.55 21.76
C ASP A 235 13.52 -8.62 20.23
N ILE A 236 13.05 -7.51 19.65
CA ILE A 236 12.90 -7.36 18.19
C ILE A 236 14.24 -7.43 17.45
N GLY A 237 15.36 -7.13 18.12
CA GLY A 237 16.70 -7.29 17.57
C GLY A 237 17.02 -8.75 17.24
N GLU A 238 16.57 -9.69 18.07
CA GLU A 238 16.73 -11.13 17.80
C GLU A 238 15.91 -11.58 16.59
N VAL A 239 14.74 -10.96 16.35
CA VAL A 239 13.94 -11.19 15.14
C VAL A 239 14.73 -10.77 13.91
N TRP A 240 15.27 -9.55 13.90
CA TRP A 240 16.05 -9.03 12.78
C TRP A 240 17.35 -9.82 12.55
N LYS A 241 18.03 -10.28 13.61
CA LYS A 241 19.18 -11.18 13.50
C LYS A 241 18.80 -12.47 12.77
N ALA A 242 17.69 -13.10 13.12
CA ALA A 242 17.24 -14.32 12.43
C ALA A 242 16.80 -14.06 10.98
N VAL A 243 16.08 -12.96 10.73
CA VAL A 243 15.65 -12.56 9.39
C VAL A 243 16.84 -12.27 8.48
N THR A 244 17.84 -11.55 8.95
CA THR A 244 19.05 -11.23 8.18
C THR A 244 19.87 -12.47 7.86
N LYS A 245 19.94 -13.44 8.77
CA LYS A 245 20.59 -14.74 8.54
C LYS A 245 19.96 -15.52 7.39
N VAL A 246 18.63 -15.57 7.29
CA VAL A 246 17.96 -16.29 6.19
C VAL A 246 17.90 -15.46 4.90
N ALA A 247 17.63 -14.16 5.01
CA ALA A 247 17.51 -13.29 3.85
C ALA A 247 18.87 -13.01 3.19
N PHE A 248 19.92 -12.86 4.01
CA PHE A 248 21.25 -12.41 3.59
C PHE A 248 22.40 -13.39 3.86
N GLY A 249 22.29 -14.24 4.88
CA GLY A 249 23.32 -15.21 5.27
C GLY A 249 23.20 -16.59 4.62
N GLY A 250 22.09 -16.90 3.95
CA GLY A 250 21.85 -18.21 3.34
C GLY A 250 21.51 -19.32 4.34
N GLU A 251 21.14 -18.97 5.58
CA GLU A 251 20.63 -19.95 6.53
C GLU A 251 19.28 -20.55 6.09
N GLU A 252 19.03 -21.79 6.49
CA GLU A 252 17.76 -22.46 6.22
C GLU A 252 16.62 -21.81 6.99
N CYS A 253 15.42 -21.89 6.41
CA CYS A 253 14.18 -21.47 7.05
C CYS A 253 13.27 -22.67 7.26
N VAL A 254 12.22 -22.51 8.06
CA VAL A 254 11.23 -23.58 8.31
C VAL A 254 10.56 -24.02 7.00
N ALA A 255 10.31 -23.06 6.10
CA ALA A 255 9.70 -23.31 4.80
C ALA A 255 10.02 -22.19 3.82
N GLY A 256 10.38 -22.56 2.60
CA GLY A 256 10.74 -21.63 1.53
C GLY A 256 12.25 -21.50 1.36
N GLY A 257 12.69 -20.35 0.85
CA GLY A 257 14.08 -20.10 0.48
C GLY A 257 14.21 -19.01 -0.58
N ILE A 258 15.42 -18.44 -0.72
CA ILE A 258 15.80 -17.65 -1.90
C ILE A 258 16.73 -18.51 -2.75
N GLU A 259 16.37 -18.74 -4.01
CA GLU A 259 17.36 -19.09 -5.02
C GLU A 259 18.20 -17.84 -5.29
N ARG A 260 19.36 -17.75 -4.64
CA ARG A 260 20.34 -16.73 -5.00
C ARG A 260 21.04 -17.25 -6.23
N THR A 261 20.76 -16.66 -7.38
CA THR A 261 21.69 -16.74 -8.50
C THR A 261 22.96 -16.06 -8.02
N VAL A 262 23.91 -16.85 -7.52
CA VAL A 262 25.22 -16.35 -7.16
C VAL A 262 25.83 -15.86 -8.47
N LEU A 263 25.70 -14.56 -8.76
CA LEU A 263 26.57 -13.90 -9.70
C LEU A 263 27.97 -14.09 -9.11
N GLY A 264 28.70 -15.05 -9.69
CA GLY A 264 29.94 -15.56 -9.16
C GLY A 264 31.00 -14.47 -9.08
N ILE A 265 31.04 -13.76 -7.95
CA ILE A 265 32.30 -13.23 -7.44
C ILE A 265 33.02 -14.45 -6.89
N LYS A 266 33.80 -15.11 -7.75
CA LYS A 266 34.82 -16.05 -7.30
C LYS A 266 35.72 -15.29 -6.34
N SER A 267 35.59 -15.53 -5.03
CA SER A 267 36.66 -15.17 -4.12
C SER A 267 37.82 -16.12 -4.43
N GLU A 268 38.80 -15.60 -5.15
CA GLU A 268 40.10 -16.27 -5.24
C GLU A 268 40.66 -16.32 -3.81
N LYS A 269 40.67 -17.51 -3.22
CA LYS A 269 41.48 -17.79 -2.03
C LYS A 269 42.95 -17.59 -2.41
N LYS A 270 43.52 -16.41 -2.11
CA LYS A 270 44.97 -16.28 -1.99
C LYS A 270 45.38 -16.71 -0.59
N ALA A 271 46.24 -17.72 -0.57
CA ALA A 271 46.86 -18.28 0.62
C ALA A 271 47.79 -17.27 1.30
N GLY A 272 47.81 -17.32 2.64
CA GLY A 272 48.97 -17.03 3.49
C GLY A 272 49.54 -15.61 3.46
N GLY A 273 49.20 -14.82 4.47
CA GLY A 273 49.96 -13.63 4.84
C GLY A 273 49.36 -12.96 6.08
N GLU A 274 50.07 -13.03 7.21
CA GLU A 274 49.76 -12.23 8.40
C GLU A 274 49.84 -10.74 8.03
N GLY A 275 48.69 -10.09 7.92
CA GLY A 275 48.57 -8.65 7.66
C GLY A 275 47.79 -7.99 8.80
N LYS A 276 48.46 -7.12 9.55
CA LYS A 276 47.92 -6.28 10.62
C LYS A 276 46.57 -5.65 10.23
N ARG A 277 45.60 -5.68 11.15
CA ARG A 277 44.40 -4.83 11.09
C ARG A 277 44.83 -3.37 11.03
N VAL A 278 44.60 -2.72 9.90
CA VAL A 278 44.55 -1.26 9.81
C VAL A 278 43.06 -0.90 9.91
N LEU A 279 42.62 -0.59 11.12
CA LEU A 279 41.38 0.11 11.39
C LEU A 279 41.74 1.57 11.61
N GLU A 280 41.97 2.32 10.53
CA GLU A 280 42.11 3.79 10.61
C GLU A 280 41.58 4.41 9.31
N GLY A 281 40.62 5.34 9.46
CA GLY A 281 40.27 6.31 8.42
C GLY A 281 38.98 6.06 7.62
N PHE A 282 37.85 5.78 8.28
CA PHE A 282 36.56 6.28 7.77
C PHE A 282 36.10 7.37 8.73
N GLU A 283 36.41 8.62 8.40
CA GLU A 283 35.68 9.75 8.97
C GLU A 283 34.20 9.56 8.59
N LYS A 284 33.40 9.39 9.63
CA LYS A 284 31.95 9.25 9.56
C LYS A 284 31.43 10.62 9.13
N GLU A 285 31.04 10.81 7.87
CA GLU A 285 30.08 11.87 7.55
C GLU A 285 28.79 11.52 8.29
N ARG A 286 28.62 12.10 9.48
CA ARG A 286 27.36 12.06 10.22
C ARG A 286 26.32 12.77 9.37
N SER A 287 25.33 12.01 8.93
CA SER A 287 24.04 12.55 8.53
C SER A 287 23.52 13.44 9.67
N THR A 288 23.10 14.67 9.34
CA THR A 288 22.55 15.64 10.30
C THR A 288 21.24 15.20 10.94
N SER A 289 20.69 14.04 10.55
CA SER A 289 19.48 13.45 11.16
C SER A 289 19.72 12.80 12.52
N ASP A 290 20.95 12.32 12.77
CA ASP A 290 21.25 11.55 13.99
C ASP A 290 21.40 12.44 15.24
N ASP A 291 21.59 13.75 15.04
CA ASP A 291 21.76 14.75 16.10
C ASP A 291 20.55 15.72 16.19
N ASP A 292 19.43 15.44 15.49
CA ASP A 292 18.20 16.23 15.60
C ASP A 292 17.35 15.75 16.80
N ASP A 293 17.40 16.52 17.88
CA ASP A 293 16.65 16.27 19.13
C ASP A 293 15.15 16.07 18.90
N ASN A 294 14.58 16.68 17.85
CA ASN A 294 13.18 16.56 17.50
C ASN A 294 12.88 15.22 16.80
N TRP A 295 13.82 14.71 16.00
CA TRP A 295 13.74 13.39 15.36
C TRP A 295 13.82 12.26 16.40
N LEU A 296 14.74 12.36 17.36
CA LEU A 296 14.91 11.38 18.44
C LEU A 296 13.73 11.36 19.43
N ALA A 297 13.13 12.53 19.70
CA ALA A 297 11.98 12.65 20.62
C ALA A 297 10.70 11.96 20.10
N VAL A 298 10.49 11.96 18.78
CA VAL A 298 9.29 11.36 18.16
C VAL A 298 9.37 9.83 18.13
N TYR A 299 10.55 9.25 17.91
CA TYR A 299 10.70 7.81 17.65
C TYR A 299 11.26 6.97 18.79
N ARG A 300 11.57 7.55 19.97
CA ARG A 300 12.00 6.85 21.19
C ARG A 300 13.08 5.76 21.00
N MET A 301 13.90 5.88 19.96
CA MET A 301 15.05 5.00 19.80
C MET A 301 16.15 5.53 20.72
N ARG A 302 16.23 4.99 21.94
CA ARG A 302 17.46 5.13 22.72
C ARG A 302 18.55 4.43 21.93
N VAL A 303 19.55 5.20 21.53
CA VAL A 303 20.86 4.66 21.13
C VAL A 303 21.31 3.76 22.27
N VAL A 304 21.51 2.49 21.98
CA VAL A 304 22.17 1.56 22.89
C VAL A 304 23.66 1.79 22.68
N ASP A 305 24.33 2.32 23.71
CA ASP A 305 25.79 2.39 23.78
C ASP A 305 26.42 0.98 23.73
#